data_AF-A0A2Z5XDX1-F1
#
_entry.id   AF-A0A2Z5XDX1-F1
#
_cell.length_a   1.000
_cell.length_b   1.000
_cell.length_c   1.000
_cell.angle_alpha   90.00
_cell.angle_beta   90.00
_cell.angle_gamma   90.00
#
_symmetry.space_group_name_H-M   'P 1'
#
loop_
_entity.id
_entity.type
_entity.pdbx_description
1 polymer ?
#
loop_
_entity_poly.entity_id
_entity_poly.type
_entity_poly.pdbx_seq_one_letter_code
_entity_poly.pdbx_strand_id
1 'polypeptide(L)'
;LLCVQLAMSLTEYSFEMCKHSSLLLSGQPHSLLQLMVRVADYETTRKETPNAIPNQSLVPALRVMVNCCACSEGRLSLFKMHVLDMFDTILPGTVSGAHASKIGPAALLAWLGFWEVYSRYESGSRICHLHGLITAIRRMPPLSQGRILCLRIFRNMSFSVGNRLPLVNNADFLSMLSDIVSQPVKDVDGGGDGSLESYEEHSLVVLILWKLFCFIAKHQAILRGTKLMKKLSCLQEKLAVVKQE
;
A
#
# COMPACT_ATOMS: atom_id res chain seq x y z
N LEU A 1 -24.97 8.19 -2.16
CA LEU A 1 -24.37 8.02 -0.82
C LEU A 1 -24.97 6.82 -0.08
N LEU A 2 -26.27 6.81 0.26
CA LEU A 2 -26.90 5.73 1.04
C LEU A 2 -26.66 4.33 0.47
N CYS A 3 -26.80 4.13 -0.84
CA CYS A 3 -26.58 2.83 -1.47
C CYS A 3 -25.13 2.33 -1.35
N VAL A 4 -24.14 3.24 -1.42
CA VAL A 4 -22.71 2.91 -1.28
C VAL A 4 -22.40 2.54 0.17
N GLN A 5 -22.96 3.27 1.13
CA GLN A 5 -22.84 2.96 2.56
C GLN A 5 -23.52 1.63 2.91
N LEU A 6 -24.70 1.36 2.36
CA LEU A 6 -25.39 0.08 2.54
C LEU A 6 -24.56 -1.08 1.96
N ALA A 7 -24.02 -0.92 0.75
CA ALA A 7 -23.12 -1.92 0.15
C ALA A 7 -21.87 -2.16 1.01
N MET A 8 -21.28 -1.10 1.55
CA MET A 8 -20.15 -1.18 2.49
C MET A 8 -20.53 -2.02 3.71
N SER A 9 -21.62 -1.69 4.39
CA SER A 9 -22.08 -2.44 5.56
C SER A 9 -22.37 -3.90 5.23
N LEU A 10 -23.09 -4.18 4.14
CA LEU A 10 -23.42 -5.56 3.75
C LEU A 10 -22.18 -6.40 3.44
N THR A 11 -21.18 -5.83 2.76
CA THR A 11 -19.93 -6.53 2.46
C THR A 11 -18.99 -6.64 3.65
N GLU A 12 -19.09 -5.76 4.65
CA GLU A 12 -18.30 -5.85 5.88
C GLU A 12 -18.74 -7.02 6.76
N TYR A 13 -20.04 -7.33 6.78
CA TYR A 13 -20.62 -8.36 7.65
C TYR A 13 -21.02 -9.65 6.93
N SER A 14 -20.83 -9.76 5.60
CA SER A 14 -21.19 -10.97 4.86
C SER A 14 -20.22 -11.30 3.73
N PHE A 15 -19.55 -12.44 3.89
CA PHE A 15 -18.68 -13.00 2.86
C PHE A 15 -19.44 -13.36 1.57
N GLU A 16 -20.68 -13.84 1.68
CA GLU A 16 -21.52 -14.13 0.52
C GLU A 16 -21.89 -12.84 -0.22
N MET A 17 -22.09 -11.73 0.50
CA MET A 17 -22.27 -10.43 -0.15
C MET A 17 -21.01 -9.96 -0.88
N CYS A 18 -19.80 -10.24 -0.39
CA CYS A 18 -18.56 -9.97 -1.12
C CYS A 18 -18.50 -10.73 -2.46
N LYS A 19 -18.84 -12.03 -2.45
CA LYS A 19 -18.92 -12.82 -3.68
C LYS A 19 -19.98 -12.28 -4.63
N HIS A 20 -21.19 -12.11 -4.14
CA HIS A 20 -22.33 -11.66 -4.93
C HIS A 20 -22.07 -10.29 -5.57
N SER A 21 -21.44 -9.37 -4.83
CA SER A 21 -21.06 -8.04 -5.34
C SER A 21 -20.13 -8.11 -6.54
N SER A 22 -19.37 -9.20 -6.70
CA SER A 22 -18.39 -9.40 -7.75
C SER A 22 -18.99 -10.06 -9.00
N LEU A 23 -20.20 -10.60 -8.91
CA LEU A 23 -20.87 -11.31 -10.00
C LEU A 23 -21.62 -10.34 -10.91
N LEU A 24 -21.60 -10.62 -12.22
CA LEU A 24 -22.46 -9.97 -13.19
C LEU A 24 -23.77 -10.74 -13.26
N LEU A 25 -24.85 -10.14 -12.75
CA LEU A 25 -26.18 -10.76 -12.78
C LEU A 25 -26.80 -10.66 -14.18
N SER A 26 -27.65 -11.63 -14.52
CA SER A 26 -28.36 -11.63 -15.80
C SER A 26 -29.18 -10.35 -15.96
N GLY A 27 -29.06 -9.72 -17.14
CA GLY A 27 -29.74 -8.46 -17.44
C GLY A 27 -29.09 -7.19 -16.85
N GLN A 28 -27.98 -7.30 -16.10
CA GLN A 28 -27.24 -6.14 -15.61
C GLN A 28 -25.97 -5.87 -16.43
N PRO A 29 -25.68 -4.60 -16.78
CA PRO A 29 -24.47 -4.27 -17.54
C PRO A 29 -23.20 -4.27 -16.65
N HIS A 30 -23.37 -4.11 -15.33
CA HIS A 30 -22.28 -4.01 -14.37
C HIS A 30 -22.60 -4.76 -13.08
N SER A 31 -21.59 -5.39 -12.48
CA SER A 31 -21.64 -5.87 -11.10
C SER A 31 -21.60 -4.70 -10.12
N LEU A 32 -22.01 -4.94 -8.87
CA LEU A 32 -21.93 -3.92 -7.82
C LEU A 32 -20.48 -3.47 -7.59
N LEU A 33 -19.52 -4.39 -7.61
CA LEU A 33 -18.10 -4.09 -7.45
C LEU A 33 -17.57 -3.20 -8.59
N GLN A 34 -18.02 -3.42 -9.84
CA GLN A 34 -17.70 -2.52 -10.96
C GLN A 34 -18.25 -1.11 -10.75
N LEU A 35 -19.46 -0.97 -10.18
CA LEU A 35 -20.01 0.34 -9.84
C LEU A 35 -19.19 1.02 -8.74
N MET A 36 -18.72 0.27 -7.73
CA MET A 36 -17.86 0.83 -6.67
C MET A 36 -16.53 1.35 -7.21
N VAL A 37 -15.89 0.62 -8.12
CA VAL A 37 -14.66 1.08 -8.79
C VAL A 37 -14.91 2.39 -9.53
N ARG A 38 -16.01 2.49 -10.27
CA ARG A 38 -16.38 3.73 -10.99
C ARG A 38 -16.68 4.90 -10.06
N VAL A 39 -17.33 4.66 -8.93
CA VAL A 39 -17.56 5.68 -7.90
C VAL A 39 -16.23 6.16 -7.34
N ALA A 40 -15.32 5.24 -7.01
CA ALA A 40 -14.01 5.59 -6.48
C ALA A 40 -13.18 6.40 -7.49
N ASP A 41 -13.15 5.98 -8.76
CA ASP A 41 -12.50 6.71 -9.86
C ASP A 41 -13.08 8.14 -10.02
N TYR A 42 -14.41 8.24 -10.15
CA TYR A 42 -15.09 9.51 -10.31
C TYR A 42 -14.82 10.47 -9.14
N GLU A 43 -14.96 10.01 -7.89
CA GLU A 43 -14.71 10.86 -6.72
C GLU A 43 -13.23 11.27 -6.61
N THR A 44 -12.31 10.45 -7.12
CA THR A 44 -10.86 10.75 -7.13
C THR A 44 -10.49 11.80 -8.17
N THR A 45 -11.11 11.74 -9.35
CA THR A 45 -10.74 12.58 -10.49
C THR A 45 -11.61 13.85 -10.61
N ARG A 46 -12.74 13.91 -9.90
CA ARG A 46 -13.61 15.10 -9.91
C ARG A 46 -12.87 16.31 -9.34
N LYS A 47 -12.91 17.42 -10.08
CA LYS A 47 -12.41 18.71 -9.61
C LYS A 47 -13.19 19.13 -8.36
N GLU A 48 -12.50 19.47 -7.28
CA GLU A 48 -13.13 20.02 -6.08
C GLU A 48 -13.91 21.28 -6.46
N THR A 49 -15.22 21.27 -6.18
CA THR A 49 -16.06 22.47 -6.27
C THR A 49 -16.19 23.07 -4.87
N PRO A 50 -16.23 24.42 -4.73
CA PRO A 50 -16.14 25.10 -3.42
C PRO A 50 -17.19 24.67 -2.38
N ASN A 51 -18.31 24.07 -2.81
CA ASN A 51 -19.44 23.69 -1.97
C ASN A 51 -19.67 22.16 -1.87
N ALA A 52 -18.85 21.34 -2.51
CA ALA A 52 -19.00 19.88 -2.43
C ALA A 52 -18.30 19.36 -1.18
N ILE A 53 -19.00 18.57 -0.35
CA ILE A 53 -18.37 17.84 0.74
C ILE A 53 -17.43 16.80 0.10
N PRO A 54 -16.10 16.91 0.25
CA PRO A 54 -15.18 16.05 -0.49
C PRO A 54 -15.37 14.58 -0.09
N ASN A 55 -15.30 13.68 -1.07
CA ASN A 55 -15.03 12.26 -0.85
C ASN A 55 -16.07 11.45 -0.04
N GLN A 56 -17.31 11.93 0.12
CA GLN A 56 -18.32 11.21 0.93
C GLN A 56 -18.58 9.77 0.47
N SER A 57 -18.46 9.50 -0.83
CA SER A 57 -18.67 8.15 -1.39
C SER A 57 -17.36 7.40 -1.68
N LEU A 58 -16.21 8.07 -1.65
CA LEU A 58 -14.91 7.46 -1.97
C LEU A 58 -14.53 6.40 -0.93
N VAL A 59 -14.50 6.78 0.35
CA VAL A 59 -14.10 5.86 1.43
C VAL A 59 -15.03 4.64 1.51
N PRO A 60 -16.37 4.79 1.48
CA PRO A 60 -17.26 3.63 1.44
C PRO A 60 -17.05 2.74 0.21
N ALA A 61 -16.84 3.32 -0.99
CA ALA A 61 -16.60 2.54 -2.20
C ALA A 61 -15.29 1.73 -2.11
N LEU A 62 -14.21 2.36 -1.65
CA LEU A 62 -12.93 1.67 -1.43
C LEU A 62 -13.05 0.60 -0.34
N ARG A 63 -13.86 0.83 0.70
CA ARG A 63 -14.12 -0.18 1.74
C ARG A 63 -14.86 -1.40 1.18
N VAL A 64 -15.83 -1.22 0.28
CA VAL A 64 -16.45 -2.35 -0.45
C VAL A 64 -15.39 -3.12 -1.24
N MET A 65 -14.51 -2.42 -1.97
CA MET A 65 -13.42 -3.06 -2.72
C MET A 65 -12.47 -3.84 -1.81
N VAL A 66 -12.10 -3.29 -0.65
CA VAL A 66 -11.32 -3.97 0.40
C VAL A 66 -12.02 -5.23 0.88
N ASN A 67 -13.31 -5.15 1.23
CA ASN A 67 -14.08 -6.29 1.72
C ASN A 67 -14.16 -7.40 0.65
N CYS A 68 -14.34 -7.02 -0.61
CA CYS A 68 -14.40 -7.97 -1.73
C CYS A 68 -13.05 -8.67 -2.00
N CYS A 69 -11.93 -8.14 -1.50
CA CYS A 69 -10.64 -8.84 -1.58
C CYS A 69 -10.62 -10.15 -0.76
N ALA A 70 -11.56 -10.35 0.17
CA ALA A 70 -11.66 -11.59 0.95
C ALA A 70 -12.00 -12.83 0.07
N CYS A 71 -12.62 -12.64 -1.09
CA CYS A 71 -13.00 -13.73 -2.00
C CYS A 71 -12.16 -13.72 -3.30
N SER A 72 -12.05 -14.87 -3.97
CA SER A 72 -11.33 -14.99 -5.25
C SER A 72 -11.98 -14.20 -6.38
N GLU A 73 -13.31 -14.16 -6.40
CA GLU A 73 -14.16 -13.55 -7.40
C GLU A 73 -13.97 -12.03 -7.40
N GLY A 74 -13.97 -11.44 -6.21
CA GLY A 74 -13.69 -10.01 -6.03
C GLY A 74 -12.27 -9.66 -6.45
N ARG A 75 -11.27 -10.44 -6.02
CA ARG A 75 -9.86 -10.23 -6.43
C ARG A 75 -9.69 -10.31 -7.95
N LEU A 76 -10.30 -11.32 -8.60
CA LEU A 76 -10.23 -11.48 -10.05
C LEU A 76 -10.97 -10.35 -10.79
N SER A 77 -12.11 -9.90 -10.28
CA SER A 77 -12.86 -8.79 -10.85
C SER A 77 -12.07 -7.48 -10.77
N LEU A 78 -11.50 -7.17 -9.59
CA LEU A 78 -10.60 -6.02 -9.40
C LEU A 78 -9.39 -6.07 -10.34
N PHE A 79 -8.80 -7.25 -10.51
CA PHE A 79 -7.70 -7.44 -11.45
C PHE A 79 -8.10 -7.11 -12.89
N LYS A 80 -9.24 -7.63 -13.37
CA LYS A 80 -9.75 -7.37 -14.74
C LYS A 80 -10.13 -5.91 -14.98
N MET A 81 -10.47 -5.17 -13.93
CA MET A 81 -10.78 -3.75 -14.00
C MET A 81 -9.54 -2.85 -13.97
N HIS A 82 -8.33 -3.42 -13.86
CA HIS A 82 -7.08 -2.65 -13.85
C HIS A 82 -7.06 -1.55 -12.77
N VAL A 83 -7.64 -1.83 -11.59
CA VAL A 83 -7.83 -0.82 -10.53
C VAL A 83 -6.54 -0.18 -10.00
N LEU A 84 -5.38 -0.82 -10.24
CA LEU A 84 -4.09 -0.27 -9.85
C LEU A 84 -3.62 0.84 -10.79
N ASP A 85 -4.10 0.91 -12.04
CA ASP A 85 -3.72 1.96 -12.99
C ASP A 85 -4.09 3.37 -12.46
N MET A 86 -5.07 3.44 -11.54
CA MET A 86 -5.42 4.67 -10.82
C MET A 86 -4.22 5.30 -10.08
N PHE A 87 -3.24 4.50 -9.68
CA PHE A 87 -2.05 5.00 -8.99
C PHE A 87 -1.10 5.80 -9.89
N ASP A 88 -1.23 5.74 -11.22
CA ASP A 88 -0.53 6.69 -12.10
C ASP A 88 -1.05 8.13 -11.92
N THR A 89 -2.32 8.27 -11.52
CA THR A 89 -2.93 9.57 -11.18
C THR A 89 -2.66 9.97 -9.73
N ILE A 90 -2.74 9.02 -8.81
CA ILE A 90 -2.62 9.28 -7.35
C ILE A 90 -1.16 9.46 -6.91
N LEU A 91 -0.23 8.69 -7.48
CA LEU A 91 1.20 8.72 -7.17
C LEU A 91 2.01 8.91 -8.46
N PRO A 92 1.91 10.07 -9.13
CA PRO A 92 2.62 10.30 -10.37
C PRO A 92 4.12 10.17 -10.15
N GLY A 93 4.76 9.28 -10.93
CA GLY A 93 6.20 9.02 -10.82
C GLY A 93 7.05 10.27 -11.06
N THR A 94 6.62 11.15 -11.95
CA THR A 94 7.28 12.42 -12.23
C THR A 94 6.44 13.57 -11.70
N VAL A 95 6.89 14.22 -10.62
CA VAL A 95 6.28 15.46 -10.16
C VAL A 95 6.93 16.62 -10.90
N SER A 96 6.48 16.89 -12.13
CA SER A 96 6.71 18.22 -12.70
C SER A 96 6.01 19.23 -11.80
N GLY A 97 6.71 20.30 -11.39
CA GLY A 97 6.25 21.27 -10.38
C GLY A 97 4.91 21.96 -10.66
N ALA A 98 4.33 21.79 -11.86
CA ALA A 98 3.00 22.25 -12.25
C ALA A 98 1.85 21.23 -12.01
N HIS A 99 2.17 19.99 -11.62
CA HIS A 99 1.23 18.88 -11.43
C HIS A 99 1.42 18.18 -10.08
N ALA A 100 1.73 18.94 -9.01
CA ALA A 100 1.58 18.43 -7.65
C ALA A 100 0.19 17.78 -7.53
N SER A 101 0.15 16.51 -7.11
CA SER A 101 -1.04 15.67 -7.02
C SER A 101 -2.24 16.48 -6.56
N LYS A 102 -3.24 16.66 -7.43
CA LYS A 102 -4.51 17.32 -7.11
C LYS A 102 -5.39 16.49 -6.19
N ILE A 103 -4.91 15.32 -5.75
CA ILE A 103 -5.62 14.41 -4.86
C ILE A 103 -5.40 14.84 -3.41
N GLY A 104 -6.50 15.09 -2.70
CA GLY A 104 -6.47 15.43 -1.29
C GLY A 104 -5.85 14.30 -0.44
N PRO A 105 -5.19 14.63 0.70
CA PRO A 105 -4.50 13.64 1.54
C PRO A 105 -5.38 12.46 1.99
N ALA A 106 -6.66 12.72 2.30
CA ALA A 106 -7.60 11.68 2.72
C ALA A 106 -7.89 10.66 1.61
N ALA A 107 -8.04 11.12 0.37
CA ALA A 107 -8.27 10.25 -0.79
C ALA A 107 -7.04 9.38 -1.06
N LEU A 108 -5.84 9.98 -1.00
CA LEU A 108 -4.57 9.25 -1.12
C LEU A 108 -4.46 8.14 -0.06
N LEU A 109 -4.73 8.46 1.21
CA LEU A 109 -4.68 7.48 2.30
C LEU A 109 -5.72 6.35 2.11
N ALA A 110 -6.92 6.67 1.67
CA ALA A 110 -7.95 5.67 1.41
C ALA A 110 -7.53 4.69 0.30
N TRP A 111 -6.99 5.20 -0.81
CA TRP A 111 -6.47 4.37 -1.89
C TRP A 111 -5.29 3.52 -1.46
N LEU A 112 -4.32 4.10 -0.74
CA LEU A 112 -3.21 3.35 -0.16
C LEU A 112 -3.69 2.25 0.79
N GLY A 113 -4.74 2.52 1.58
CA GLY A 113 -5.38 1.53 2.44
C GLY A 113 -6.00 0.38 1.63
N PHE A 114 -6.66 0.68 0.51
CA PHE A 114 -7.14 -0.34 -0.42
C PHE A 114 -5.99 -1.19 -0.99
N TRP A 115 -4.95 -0.55 -1.52
CA TRP A 115 -3.84 -1.27 -2.15
C TRP A 115 -3.04 -2.09 -1.14
N GLU A 116 -2.89 -1.63 0.09
CA GLU A 116 -2.27 -2.43 1.15
C GLU A 116 -3.02 -3.76 1.34
N VAL A 117 -4.35 -3.76 1.42
CA VAL A 117 -5.10 -5.02 1.55
C VAL A 117 -5.04 -5.85 0.28
N TYR A 118 -5.25 -5.23 -0.88
CA TYR A 118 -5.28 -5.94 -2.16
C TYR A 118 -3.93 -6.57 -2.51
N SER A 119 -2.83 -5.90 -2.15
CA SER A 119 -1.46 -6.38 -2.38
C SER A 119 -1.07 -7.60 -1.56
N ARG A 120 -1.84 -7.97 -0.53
CA ARG A 120 -1.65 -9.25 0.21
C ARG A 120 -1.90 -10.47 -0.65
N TYR A 121 -2.55 -10.29 -1.80
CA TYR A 121 -2.89 -11.35 -2.76
C TYR A 121 -2.10 -11.19 -4.06
N GLU A 122 -1.91 -12.29 -4.77
CA GLU A 122 -1.09 -12.34 -5.99
C GLU A 122 -1.45 -11.24 -7.01
N SER A 123 -2.76 -11.04 -7.26
CA SER A 123 -3.25 -10.08 -8.23
C SER A 123 -2.93 -8.62 -7.90
N GLY A 124 -2.91 -8.26 -6.62
CA GLY A 124 -2.56 -6.90 -6.16
C GLY A 124 -1.07 -6.72 -5.82
N SER A 125 -0.33 -7.83 -5.66
CA SER A 125 1.08 -7.82 -5.28
C SER A 125 2.04 -7.58 -6.45
N ARG A 126 1.54 -7.47 -7.69
CA ARG A 126 2.37 -7.30 -8.88
C ARG A 126 3.24 -6.05 -8.78
N ILE A 127 4.45 -6.11 -9.34
CA ILE A 127 5.30 -4.94 -9.47
C ILE A 127 4.65 -3.95 -10.44
N CYS A 128 4.15 -2.84 -9.90
CA CYS A 128 3.67 -1.69 -10.64
C CYS A 128 3.90 -0.41 -9.81
N HIS A 129 3.92 0.74 -10.49
CA HIS A 129 4.11 2.08 -9.90
C HIS A 129 5.27 2.19 -8.88
N LEU A 130 6.34 1.38 -9.04
CA LEU A 130 7.47 1.34 -8.10
C LEU A 130 8.07 2.73 -7.87
N HIS A 131 8.27 3.49 -8.95
CA HIS A 131 8.84 4.82 -8.87
C HIS A 131 7.95 5.80 -8.09
N GLY A 132 6.63 5.72 -8.27
CA GLY A 132 5.64 6.49 -7.51
C GLY A 132 5.69 6.15 -6.02
N LEU A 133 5.70 4.86 -5.67
CA LEU A 133 5.81 4.41 -4.28
C LEU A 133 7.14 4.79 -3.61
N ILE A 134 8.29 4.61 -4.29
CA ILE A 134 9.61 5.02 -3.79
C ILE A 134 9.62 6.53 -3.52
N THR A 135 9.11 7.32 -4.47
CA THR A 135 9.04 8.78 -4.36
C THR A 135 8.12 9.21 -3.22
N ALA A 136 6.95 8.57 -3.08
CA ALA A 136 6.01 8.83 -1.99
C ALA A 136 6.66 8.59 -0.63
N ILE A 137 7.31 7.43 -0.45
CA ILE A 137 8.04 7.11 0.78
C ILE A 137 9.08 8.19 1.05
N ARG A 138 9.98 8.48 0.11
CA ARG A 138 11.06 9.47 0.28
C ARG A 138 10.57 10.87 0.67
N ARG A 139 9.36 11.27 0.26
CA ARG A 139 8.79 12.59 0.53
C ARG A 139 7.93 12.67 1.79
N MET A 140 7.28 11.57 2.17
CA MET A 140 6.42 11.55 3.34
C MET A 140 7.26 11.53 4.64
N PRO A 141 6.82 12.24 5.71
CA PRO A 141 7.50 12.19 6.99
C PRO A 141 7.60 10.75 7.53
N PRO A 142 8.69 10.41 8.24
CA PRO A 142 8.80 9.12 8.94
C PRO A 142 7.58 8.87 9.84
N LEU A 143 7.14 7.61 9.89
CA LEU A 143 5.98 7.13 10.64
C LEU A 143 4.63 7.73 10.23
N SER A 144 4.56 8.57 9.19
CA SER A 144 3.26 9.02 8.69
C SER A 144 2.46 7.83 8.14
N GLN A 145 1.13 7.84 8.36
CA GLN A 145 0.24 6.75 7.96
C GLN A 145 0.39 6.37 6.48
N GLY A 146 0.52 7.34 5.58
CA GLY A 146 0.72 7.10 4.15
C GLY A 146 2.03 6.37 3.86
N ARG A 147 3.11 6.75 4.54
CA ARG A 147 4.42 6.11 4.40
C ARG A 147 4.41 4.66 4.90
N ILE A 148 3.76 4.41 6.03
CA ILE A 148 3.56 3.07 6.57
C ILE A 148 2.76 2.20 5.60
N LEU A 149 1.68 2.72 5.01
CA LEU A 149 0.90 2.00 4.01
C LEU A 149 1.74 1.65 2.77
N CYS A 150 2.53 2.60 2.24
CA CYS A 150 3.47 2.34 1.13
C CYS A 150 4.49 1.24 1.48
N LEU A 151 5.06 1.27 2.69
CA LEU A 151 5.99 0.24 3.16
C LEU A 151 5.32 -1.13 3.30
N ARG A 152 4.08 -1.19 3.80
CA ARG A 152 3.29 -2.43 3.89
C ARG A 152 2.96 -3.00 2.50
N ILE A 153 2.68 -2.14 1.51
CA ILE A 153 2.52 -2.54 0.10
C ILE A 153 3.82 -3.15 -0.43
N PHE A 154 4.96 -2.49 -0.23
CA PHE A 154 6.26 -3.07 -0.63
C PHE A 154 6.59 -4.38 0.09
N ARG A 155 6.25 -4.47 1.38
CA ARG A 155 6.31 -5.73 2.12
C ARG A 155 5.49 -6.79 1.42
N ASN A 156 4.23 -6.54 1.08
CA ASN A 156 3.40 -7.52 0.39
C ASN A 156 3.97 -7.91 -0.99
N MET A 157 4.42 -6.94 -1.80
CA MET A 157 5.07 -7.20 -3.09
C MET A 157 6.30 -8.09 -2.96
N SER A 158 7.12 -7.89 -1.91
CA SER A 158 8.34 -8.69 -1.68
C SER A 158 8.06 -10.16 -1.35
N PHE A 159 6.84 -10.49 -0.92
CA PHE A 159 6.43 -11.87 -0.62
C PHE A 159 6.05 -12.67 -1.87
N SER A 160 5.77 -11.99 -2.99
CA SER A 160 5.54 -12.65 -4.27
C SER A 160 6.87 -13.10 -4.88
N VAL A 161 6.96 -14.40 -5.22
CA VAL A 161 8.21 -15.02 -5.70
C VAL A 161 8.67 -14.39 -7.02
N GLY A 162 7.74 -14.09 -7.93
CA GLY A 162 8.05 -13.48 -9.22
C GLY A 162 8.65 -12.08 -9.12
N ASN A 163 8.44 -11.40 -7.99
CA ASN A 163 8.90 -10.02 -7.78
C ASN A 163 10.32 -9.94 -7.22
N ARG A 164 10.86 -11.03 -6.68
CA ARG A 164 12.12 -10.99 -5.91
C ARG A 164 13.29 -10.45 -6.73
N LEU A 165 13.54 -11.01 -7.90
CA LEU A 165 14.69 -10.62 -8.73
C LEU A 165 14.56 -9.17 -9.24
N PRO A 166 13.42 -8.73 -9.79
CA PRO A 166 13.24 -7.32 -10.15
C PRO A 166 13.45 -6.34 -8.99
N LEU A 167 12.94 -6.64 -7.79
CA LEU A 167 13.11 -5.78 -6.61
C LEU A 167 14.57 -5.72 -6.16
N VAL A 168 15.26 -6.86 -6.11
CA VAL A 168 16.67 -6.92 -5.71
C VAL A 168 17.59 -6.21 -6.69
N ASN A 169 17.26 -6.19 -7.98
CA ASN A 169 18.04 -5.48 -8.98
C ASN A 169 17.68 -3.98 -9.07
N ASN A 170 16.69 -3.50 -8.33
CA ASN A 170 16.28 -2.10 -8.36
C ASN A 170 17.10 -1.27 -7.35
N ALA A 171 18.07 -0.51 -7.86
CA ALA A 171 18.99 0.29 -7.03
C ALA A 171 18.28 1.38 -6.20
N ASP A 172 17.27 2.04 -6.77
CA ASP A 172 16.50 3.07 -6.06
C ASP A 172 15.72 2.50 -4.87
N PHE A 173 15.09 1.35 -5.09
CA PHE A 173 14.38 0.60 -4.05
C PHE A 173 15.35 0.19 -2.94
N LEU A 174 16.49 -0.42 -3.27
CA LEU A 174 17.48 -0.81 -2.27
C LEU A 174 18.08 0.38 -1.53
N SER A 175 18.35 1.49 -2.21
CA SER A 175 18.81 2.73 -1.58
C SER A 175 17.79 3.23 -0.56
N MET A 176 16.51 3.29 -0.96
CA MET A 176 15.42 3.74 -0.09
C MET A 176 15.27 2.85 1.16
N LEU A 177 15.34 1.52 1.03
CA LEU A 177 15.37 0.63 2.20
C LEU A 177 16.60 0.87 3.09
N SER A 178 17.77 1.07 2.46
CA SER A 178 19.01 1.38 3.16
C SER A 178 18.94 2.67 3.96
N ASP A 179 18.28 3.70 3.43
CA ASP A 179 18.09 4.98 4.11
C ASP A 179 17.23 4.80 5.36
N ILE A 180 16.16 4.00 5.26
CA ILE A 180 15.27 3.69 6.40
C ILE A 180 16.00 2.93 7.50
N VAL A 181 16.73 1.87 7.16
CA VAL A 181 17.54 1.11 8.13
C VAL A 181 18.55 2.00 8.85
N SER A 182 18.99 3.09 8.20
CA SER A 182 19.98 4.02 8.77
C SER A 182 19.35 5.11 9.63
N GLN A 183 18.02 5.24 9.64
CA GLN A 183 17.35 6.23 10.46
C GLN A 183 17.66 5.99 11.94
N PRO A 184 17.78 7.08 12.74
CA PRO A 184 17.88 6.96 14.17
C PRO A 184 16.73 6.13 14.74
N VAL A 185 17.07 5.23 15.64
CA VAL A 185 16.14 4.60 16.53
C VAL A 185 15.68 5.65 17.54
N LYS A 186 14.37 5.89 17.65
CA LYS A 186 13.81 6.80 18.67
C LYS A 186 13.15 5.96 19.75
N ASP A 187 13.44 6.25 21.00
CA ASP A 187 12.65 5.72 22.11
C ASP A 187 11.34 6.49 22.20
N VAL A 188 10.24 5.77 22.43
CA VAL A 188 8.95 6.39 22.68
C VAL A 188 8.98 6.86 24.13
N ASP A 189 9.42 8.09 24.36
CA ASP A 189 9.18 8.75 25.64
C ASP A 189 7.66 8.77 25.87
N GLY A 190 7.23 8.10 26.93
CA GLY A 190 5.83 7.77 27.18
C GLY A 190 4.92 9.01 27.15
N GLY A 191 3.82 8.89 26.40
CA GLY A 191 2.68 9.82 26.49
C GLY A 191 2.20 10.33 25.14
N GLY A 192 1.32 9.56 24.50
CA GLY A 192 0.54 10.07 23.37
C GLY A 192 -0.18 8.97 22.62
N ASP A 193 -1.49 8.92 22.78
CA ASP A 193 -2.40 8.06 22.02
C ASP A 193 -2.25 8.36 20.50
N GLY A 194 -1.65 7.41 19.79
CA GLY A 194 -1.23 7.55 18.38
C GLY A 194 -0.50 6.34 17.79
N SER A 195 -0.65 5.16 18.40
CA SER A 195 -0.42 3.75 17.98
C SER A 195 0.72 3.28 17.05
N LEU A 196 1.57 4.12 16.46
CA LEU A 196 2.68 3.65 15.62
C LEU A 196 3.97 3.56 16.44
N GLU A 197 4.45 2.34 16.66
CA GLU A 197 5.73 2.09 17.32
C GLU A 197 6.86 2.79 16.55
N SER A 198 7.80 3.40 17.26
CA SER A 198 8.94 4.10 16.64
C SER A 198 9.79 3.21 15.71
N TYR A 199 9.64 1.89 15.87
CA TYR A 199 10.34 0.83 15.13
C TYR A 199 9.56 0.23 13.97
N GLU A 200 8.35 0.71 13.67
CA GLU A 200 7.48 0.06 12.68
C GLU A 200 8.13 0.05 11.28
N GLU A 201 8.75 1.16 10.86
CA GLU A 201 9.43 1.23 9.57
C GLU A 201 10.62 0.26 9.49
N HIS A 202 11.45 0.22 10.54
CA HIS A 202 12.58 -0.71 10.62
C HIS A 202 12.09 -2.15 10.53
N SER A 203 11.02 -2.48 11.25
CA SER A 203 10.42 -3.82 11.24
C SER A 203 9.91 -4.21 9.84
N LEU A 204 9.18 -3.32 9.17
CA LEU A 204 8.70 -3.54 7.80
C LEU A 204 9.86 -3.73 6.82
N VAL A 205 10.90 -2.90 6.90
CA VAL A 205 12.06 -3.00 6.02
C VAL A 205 12.87 -4.28 6.29
N VAL A 206 13.07 -4.66 7.54
CA VAL A 206 13.73 -5.93 7.89
C VAL A 206 12.95 -7.12 7.32
N LEU A 207 11.62 -7.12 7.41
CA LEU A 207 10.78 -8.18 6.81
C LEU A 207 10.90 -8.24 5.28
N ILE A 208 10.92 -7.08 4.61
CA ILE A 208 11.16 -6.99 3.17
C ILE A 208 12.52 -7.63 2.82
N LEU A 209 13.59 -7.20 3.51
CA LEU A 209 14.95 -7.65 3.24
C LEU A 209 15.12 -9.15 3.53
N TRP A 210 14.55 -9.63 4.63
CA TRP A 210 14.53 -11.05 4.96
C TRP A 210 13.88 -11.88 3.84
N LYS A 211 12.72 -11.44 3.34
CA LYS A 211 12.01 -12.17 2.29
C LYS A 211 12.75 -12.17 0.95
N LEU A 212 13.40 -11.06 0.61
CA LEU A 212 14.14 -10.91 -0.64
C LEU A 212 15.46 -11.69 -0.63
N PHE A 213 16.20 -11.65 0.48
CA PHE A 213 17.60 -12.08 0.50
C PHE A 213 17.84 -13.40 1.21
N CYS A 214 17.12 -13.73 2.29
CA CYS A 214 17.52 -14.84 3.18
C CYS A 214 17.28 -16.24 2.60
N PHE A 215 16.44 -16.38 1.57
CA PHE A 215 16.02 -17.69 1.05
C PHE A 215 16.81 -18.20 -0.16
N ILE A 216 17.70 -17.39 -0.76
CA ILE A 216 18.46 -17.77 -1.96
C ILE A 216 19.91 -17.33 -1.81
N ALA A 217 20.86 -18.28 -1.90
CA ALA A 217 22.30 -18.03 -1.76
C ALA A 217 22.83 -16.92 -2.69
N LYS A 218 22.38 -16.89 -3.96
CA LYS A 218 22.70 -15.81 -4.91
C LYS A 218 22.31 -14.43 -4.38
N HIS A 219 21.12 -14.32 -3.79
CA HIS A 219 20.63 -13.05 -3.25
C HIS A 219 21.38 -12.68 -1.96
N GLN A 220 21.67 -13.65 -1.08
CA GLN A 220 22.54 -13.42 0.07
C GLN A 220 23.93 -12.89 -0.34
N ALA A 221 24.50 -13.41 -1.43
CA ALA A 221 25.76 -12.90 -1.97
C ALA A 221 25.64 -11.44 -2.45
N ILE A 222 24.54 -11.08 -3.12
CA ILE A 222 24.23 -9.69 -3.50
C ILE A 222 24.18 -8.81 -2.24
N LEU A 223 23.41 -9.20 -1.21
CA LEU A 223 23.27 -8.43 0.02
C LEU A 223 24.63 -8.18 0.70
N ARG A 224 25.49 -9.21 0.78
CA ARG A 224 26.86 -9.10 1.32
C ARG A 224 27.75 -8.14 0.53
N GLY A 225 27.52 -8.02 -0.79
CA GLY A 225 28.20 -7.04 -1.64
C GLY A 225 27.72 -5.59 -1.45
N THR A 226 26.68 -5.36 -0.64
CA THR A 226 26.14 -4.01 -0.38
C THR A 226 26.49 -3.50 1.01
N LYS A 227 26.46 -2.17 1.18
CA LYS A 227 26.56 -1.52 2.50
C LYS A 227 25.35 -1.82 3.42
N LEU A 228 24.27 -2.38 2.88
CA LEU A 228 23.04 -2.66 3.61
C LEU A 228 23.24 -3.74 4.68
N MET A 229 24.07 -4.75 4.41
CA MET A 229 24.39 -5.79 5.41
C MET A 229 25.00 -5.17 6.67
N LYS A 230 25.98 -4.25 6.51
CA LYS A 230 26.60 -3.55 7.63
C LYS A 230 25.58 -2.71 8.41
N LYS A 231 24.66 -2.04 7.71
CA LYS A 231 23.60 -1.23 8.32
C LYS A 231 22.62 -2.10 9.13
N LEU A 232 22.26 -3.28 8.62
CA LEU A 232 21.42 -4.26 9.33
C LEU A 232 22.08 -4.75 10.62
N SER A 233 23.38 -5.07 10.60
CA SER A 233 24.11 -5.45 11.81
C SER A 233 24.11 -4.33 12.86
N CYS A 234 24.35 -3.09 12.45
CA CYS A 234 24.29 -1.94 13.35
C CYS A 234 22.88 -1.72 13.94
N LEU A 235 21.82 -1.90 13.13
CA LEU A 235 20.44 -1.83 13.61
C LEU A 235 20.16 -2.94 14.65
N GLN A 236 20.62 -4.17 14.40
CA GLN A 236 20.47 -5.28 15.35
C GLN A 236 21.13 -4.97 16.70
N GLU A 237 22.35 -4.43 16.69
CA GLU A 237 23.06 -4.01 17.91
C GLU A 237 22.27 -2.96 18.69
N LYS A 238 21.76 -1.92 18.02
CA LYS A 238 20.94 -0.86 18.64
C LYS A 238 19.66 -1.41 19.28
N LEU A 239 18.95 -2.28 18.57
CA LEU A 239 17.71 -2.89 19.08
C LEU A 239 17.95 -3.86 20.25
N ALA A 240 19.14 -4.46 20.32
CA ALA A 240 19.50 -5.33 21.44
C ALA A 240 19.70 -4.54 22.74
N VAL A 241 20.21 -3.31 22.67
CA VAL A 241 20.37 -2.41 23.83
C VAL A 241 19.00 -1.96 24.37
N VAL A 242 18.09 -1.55 23.47
CA VAL A 242 16.72 -1.10 23.85
C VAL A 242 15.92 -2.20 24.56
N LYS A 243 16.14 -3.48 24.25
CA LYS A 243 15.45 -4.60 24.91
C LYS A 243 15.94 -4.90 26.33
N GLN A 244 17.06 -4.31 26.75
CA GLN A 244 17.66 -4.53 28.07
C GLN A 244 17.29 -3.44 29.08
N GLU A 245 16.63 -2.37 28.64
CA GLU A 245 16.04 -1.31 29.48
C GLU A 245 14.52 -1.52 29.66
#